data_AF-A0A946M7G4-F1
#
_entry.id   AF-A0A946M7G4-F1
#
_cell.length_a   1.000
_cell.length_b   1.000
_cell.length_c   1.000
_cell.angle_alpha   90.00
_cell.angle_beta   90.00
_cell.angle_gamma   90.00
#
_symmetry.space_group_name_H-M   'P 1'
#
loop_
_entity.id
_entity.type
_entity.pdbx_description
1 polymer ?
#
loop_
_entity_poly.entity_id
_entity_poly.type
_entity_poly.pdbx_seq_one_letter_code
_entity_poly.pdbx_strand_id
1 'polypeptide(L)'
;MAIFHWKIQRISAILLVPITIYVIFYLLKIGNLSYTDVANDISSFPGIILISFMAFVLFIHSSLGIETILEDYIHDVKIQSLLVSLSKFIHVILFLITLISLIIIKGN
;
A
#
# COMPACT_ATOMS: atom_id res chain seq x y z
N MET A 1 -9.23 21.42 3.80
CA MET A 1 -9.26 20.00 3.38
C MET A 1 -8.29 19.72 2.22
N ALA A 2 -8.40 20.41 1.08
CA ALA A 2 -7.56 20.16 -0.11
C ALA A 2 -6.04 20.29 0.09
N ILE A 3 -5.56 21.30 0.83
CA ILE A 3 -4.11 21.48 1.08
C ILE A 3 -3.53 20.31 1.89
N PHE A 4 -4.27 19.81 2.88
CA PHE A 4 -3.83 18.66 3.67
C PHE A 4 -3.79 17.40 2.79
N HIS A 5 -4.85 17.15 2.02
CA HIS A 5 -4.92 16.06 1.05
C HIS A 5 -3.71 16.07 0.08
N TRP A 6 -3.42 17.24 -0.52
CA TRP A 6 -2.28 17.42 -1.41
C TRP A 6 -0.92 17.19 -0.72
N LYS A 7 -0.75 17.67 0.51
CA LYS A 7 0.49 17.45 1.27
C LYS A 7 0.72 15.97 1.55
N ILE A 8 -0.31 15.24 1.96
CA ILE A 8 -0.20 13.79 2.22
C ILE A 8 0.14 13.03 0.93
N GLN A 9 -0.44 13.41 -0.21
CA GLN A 9 -0.09 12.86 -1.52
C GLN A 9 1.40 13.02 -1.85
N ARG A 10 1.98 14.21 -1.62
CA ARG A 10 3.41 14.46 -1.89
C ARG A 10 4.34 13.75 -0.90
N ILE A 11 4.01 13.79 0.38
CA ILE A 11 4.82 13.14 1.42
C ILE A 11 4.82 11.61 1.21
N SER A 12 3.65 11.01 0.96
CA SER A 12 3.55 9.58 0.69
C SER A 12 4.31 9.17 -0.57
N ALA A 13 4.25 9.97 -1.65
CA ALA A 13 5.06 9.72 -2.85
C ALA A 13 6.56 9.74 -2.57
N ILE A 14 7.06 10.73 -1.82
CA ILE A 14 8.48 10.83 -1.43
C ILE A 14 8.92 9.60 -0.63
N LEU A 15 8.08 9.11 0.29
CA LEU A 15 8.34 7.90 1.06
C LEU A 15 8.33 6.63 0.19
N LEU A 16 7.39 6.54 -0.76
CA LEU A 16 7.24 5.36 -1.61
C LEU A 16 8.35 5.21 -2.65
N VAL A 17 8.86 6.30 -3.24
CA VAL A 17 9.91 6.23 -4.27
C VAL A 17 11.11 5.34 -3.88
N PRO A 18 11.81 5.57 -2.75
CA PRO A 18 12.95 4.73 -2.38
C PRO A 18 12.54 3.30 -2.02
N ILE A 19 11.38 3.12 -1.38
CA ILE A 19 10.85 1.80 -1.01
C ILE A 19 10.54 0.97 -2.26
N THR A 20 9.86 1.57 -3.24
CA THR A 20 9.53 0.92 -4.51
C THR A 20 10.79 0.57 -5.28
N ILE A 21 11.80 1.44 -5.30
CA ILE A 21 13.10 1.13 -5.91
C ILE A 21 13.74 -0.10 -5.24
N TYR A 22 13.77 -0.14 -3.90
CA TYR A 22 14.28 -1.30 -3.17
C TYR A 22 13.51 -2.59 -3.52
N VAL A 23 12.18 -2.54 -3.52
CA VAL A 23 11.32 -3.70 -3.83
C VAL A 23 11.53 -4.16 -5.26
N ILE A 24 11.70 -3.26 -6.23
CA ILE A 24 12.03 -3.62 -7.62
C ILE A 24 13.35 -4.42 -7.65
N PHE A 25 14.39 -3.95 -6.97
CA PHE A 25 15.67 -4.69 -6.91
C PHE A 25 15.54 -6.06 -6.23
N TYR A 26 14.70 -6.16 -5.20
CA TYR A 26 14.41 -7.43 -4.54
C TYR A 26 13.68 -8.39 -5.50
N LEU A 27 12.64 -7.91 -6.19
CA LEU A 27 11.88 -8.69 -7.18
C LEU A 27 12.74 -9.14 -8.36
N LEU A 28 13.73 -8.35 -8.79
CA LEU A 28 14.68 -8.76 -9.83
C LEU A 28 15.56 -9.95 -9.40
N LYS A 29 15.79 -10.13 -8.09
CA LYS A 29 16.58 -11.23 -7.54
C LYS A 29 15.73 -12.44 -7.14
N ILE A 30 14.41 -12.25 -6.99
CA ILE A 30 13.51 -13.25 -6.38
C ILE A 30 13.50 -14.58 -7.14
N GLY A 31 13.71 -14.57 -8.46
CA GLY A 31 13.75 -15.78 -9.27
C GLY A 31 14.93 -16.73 -8.95
N ASN A 32 15.94 -16.24 -8.24
CA ASN A 32 17.08 -17.04 -7.77
C ASN A 32 16.94 -17.50 -6.32
N LEU A 33 15.85 -17.12 -5.63
CA LEU A 33 15.60 -17.46 -4.24
C LEU A 33 14.66 -18.66 -4.15
N SER A 34 14.90 -19.55 -3.18
CA SER A 34 13.94 -20.60 -2.86
C SER A 34 12.73 -20.01 -2.14
N TYR A 35 11.63 -20.77 -2.07
CA TYR A 35 10.45 -20.39 -1.28
C TYR A 35 10.84 -20.07 0.18
N THR A 36 11.72 -20.89 0.78
CA THR A 36 12.16 -20.71 2.16
C THR A 36 12.99 -19.44 2.35
N ASP A 37 13.82 -19.08 1.37
CA ASP A 37 14.60 -17.83 1.45
C ASP A 37 13.67 -16.61 1.44
N VAL A 38 12.68 -16.59 0.54
CA VAL A 38 11.70 -15.51 0.46
C VAL A 38 10.85 -15.43 1.72
N ALA A 39 10.40 -16.57 2.25
CA ALA A 39 9.63 -16.61 3.49
C ALA A 39 10.45 -16.08 4.68
N ASN A 40 11.73 -16.42 4.76
CA ASN A 40 12.65 -15.92 5.79
C ASN A 40 12.89 -14.42 5.66
N ASP A 41 13.11 -13.92 4.44
CA ASP A 41 13.32 -12.49 4.19
C ASP A 41 12.09 -11.66 4.59
N ILE A 42 10.89 -12.12 4.20
CA ILE A 42 9.60 -11.46 4.51
C ILE A 42 9.28 -11.50 6.01
N SER A 43 9.48 -12.66 6.66
CA SER A 43 9.17 -12.87 8.09
C SER A 43 10.23 -12.32 9.05
N SER A 44 11.39 -11.93 8.52
CA SER A 44 12.43 -11.24 9.29
C SER A 44 11.92 -9.93 9.90
N PHE A 45 12.52 -9.49 10.99
CA PHE A 45 12.14 -8.22 11.63
C PHE A 45 12.23 -7.02 10.67
N PRO A 46 13.31 -6.85 9.88
CA PRO A 46 13.36 -5.79 8.86
C PRO A 46 12.32 -5.97 7.74
N GLY A 47 12.06 -7.20 7.29
CA GLY A 47 11.08 -7.50 6.25
C GLY A 47 9.66 -7.10 6.66
N ILE A 48 9.24 -7.49 7.87
CA ILE A 48 7.93 -7.15 8.43
C ILE A 48 7.77 -5.64 8.55
N ILE A 49 8.79 -4.93 9.06
CA ILE A 49 8.74 -3.46 9.18
C ILE A 49 8.62 -2.82 7.80
N LEU A 50 9.45 -3.24 6.84
CA LEU A 50 9.46 -2.69 5.49
C LEU A 50 8.11 -2.88 4.81
N ILE A 51 7.56 -4.10 4.81
CA ILE A 51 6.31 -4.43 4.12
C ILE A 51 5.12 -3.75 4.81
N SER A 52 5.06 -3.76 6.14
CA SER A 52 3.97 -3.11 6.89
C SER A 52 3.98 -1.59 6.66
N PHE A 53 5.16 -0.96 6.71
CA PHE A 53 5.31 0.47 6.46
C PHE A 53 4.99 0.83 5.00
N MET A 54 5.54 0.06 4.05
CA MET A 54 5.23 0.22 2.63
C MET A 54 3.73 0.14 2.38
N ALA A 55 3.06 -0.91 2.89
CA ALA A 55 1.63 -1.13 2.72
C ALA A 55 0.82 0.03 3.29
N PHE A 56 1.15 0.48 4.50
CA PHE A 56 0.49 1.62 5.13
C PHE A 56 0.56 2.87 4.25
N VAL A 57 1.76 3.24 3.79
CA VAL A 57 1.96 4.45 2.96
C VAL A 57 1.32 4.28 1.58
N LEU A 58 1.45 3.10 0.97
CA LEU A 58 0.93 2.78 -0.36
C LEU A 58 -0.59 2.87 -0.39
N PHE A 59 -1.28 2.27 0.58
CA PHE A 59 -2.75 2.28 0.60
C PHE A 59 -3.31 3.66 0.92
N ILE A 60 -2.62 4.48 1.72
CA ILE A 60 -2.96 5.90 1.88
C ILE A 60 -2.80 6.64 0.54
N HIS A 61 -1.64 6.51 -0.11
CA HIS A 61 -1.35 7.19 -1.38
C HIS A 61 -2.37 6.85 -2.47
N SER A 62 -2.62 5.55 -2.65
CA SER A 62 -3.57 5.04 -3.64
C SER A 62 -5.01 5.47 -3.34
N SER A 63 -5.44 5.40 -2.08
CA SER A 63 -6.79 5.79 -1.67
C SER A 63 -7.07 7.26 -1.99
N LEU A 64 -6.14 8.15 -1.65
CA LEU A 64 -6.22 9.58 -1.97
C LEU A 64 -6.17 9.83 -3.49
N GLY A 65 -5.44 9.00 -4.24
CA GLY A 65 -5.32 9.15 -5.70
C GLY A 65 -6.62 8.77 -6.40
N ILE A 66 -7.23 7.67 -5.97
CA ILE A 66 -8.53 7.23 -6.45
C ILE A 66 -9.62 8.23 -6.06
N GLU A 67 -9.57 8.81 -4.85
CA GLU A 67 -10.49 9.89 -4.44
C GLU A 67 -10.45 11.06 -5.44
N THR A 68 -9.27 11.54 -5.83
CA THR A 68 -9.16 12.63 -6.82
C THR A 68 -9.73 12.26 -8.20
N ILE A 69 -9.50 11.03 -8.66
CA ILE A 69 -10.07 10.55 -9.93
C ILE A 69 -11.60 10.50 -9.85
N LEU A 70 -12.14 9.97 -8.76
CA LEU A 70 -13.60 9.89 -8.58
C LEU A 70 -14.24 11.27 -8.51
N GLU A 71 -13.59 12.22 -7.82
CA GLU A 71 -14.03 13.61 -7.74
C GLU A 71 -14.06 14.32 -9.09
N ASP A 72 -13.08 14.03 -9.97
CA ASP A 72 -12.97 14.65 -11.29
C ASP A 72 -13.93 14.04 -12.34
N TYR A 73 -14.22 12.73 -12.24
CA TYR A 73 -14.91 12.01 -13.32
C TYR A 73 -16.36 11.60 -13.01
N ILE A 74 -16.80 11.57 -11.74
CA ILE A 74 -18.17 11.18 -11.37
C ILE A 74 -18.98 12.41 -10.95
N HIS A 75 -19.94 12.83 -11.78
CA HIS A 75 -20.70 14.06 -11.55
C HIS A 75 -21.94 13.88 -10.64
N ASP A 76 -22.46 12.65 -10.53
CA ASP A 76 -23.52 12.35 -9.57
C ASP A 76 -22.92 12.27 -8.16
N VAL A 77 -23.25 13.26 -7.32
CA VAL A 77 -22.69 13.42 -5.97
C VAL A 77 -22.95 12.21 -5.07
N LYS A 78 -24.10 11.53 -5.22
CA LYS A 78 -24.42 10.36 -4.40
C LYS A 78 -23.57 9.16 -4.80
N ILE A 79 -23.44 8.94 -6.11
CA ILE A 79 -22.60 7.85 -6.65
C ILE A 79 -21.13 8.11 -6.33
N GLN A 80 -20.66 9.34 -6.52
CA GLN A 80 -19.29 9.75 -6.21
C GLN A 80 -18.94 9.46 -4.74
N SER A 81 -19.77 9.93 -3.80
CA SER A 81 -19.55 9.73 -2.37
C SER A 81 -19.55 8.25 -1.96
N LEU A 82 -20.47 7.45 -2.54
CA LEU A 82 -20.50 6.00 -2.33
C LEU A 82 -19.20 5.33 -2.81
N LEU A 83 -18.73 5.66 -4.01
CA LEU A 83 -17.52 5.10 -4.59
C LEU A 83 -16.25 5.50 -3.82
N VAL A 84 -16.16 6.75 -3.37
CA VAL A 84 -15.05 7.22 -2.52
C VAL A 84 -15.03 6.44 -1.20
N SER A 85 -16.19 6.27 -0.57
CA SER A 85 -16.32 5.52 0.69
C SER A 85 -15.95 4.04 0.51
N LEU A 86 -16.42 3.42 -0.58
CA LEU A 86 -16.09 2.05 -0.92
C LEU A 86 -14.58 1.86 -1.20
N SER A 87 -13.97 2.79 -1.95
CA SER A 87 -12.53 2.79 -2.19
C SER A 87 -11.75 2.83 -0.87
N LYS A 88 -12.09 3.77 0.02
CA LYS A 88 -11.43 3.87 1.34
C LYS A 88 -11.57 2.58 2.16
N PHE A 89 -12.75 1.96 2.16
CA PHE A 89 -12.99 0.69 2.85
C PHE A 89 -12.15 -0.46 2.27
N ILE A 90 -12.06 -0.56 0.94
CA ILE A 90 -11.22 -1.57 0.27
C ILE A 90 -9.75 -1.40 0.66
N HIS A 91 -9.23 -0.18 0.67
CA HIS A 91 -7.83 0.08 1.06
C HIS A 91 -7.54 -0.33 2.50
N VAL A 92 -8.47 -0.10 3.44
CA VAL A 92 -8.34 -0.58 4.82
C VAL A 92 -8.32 -2.11 4.87
N ILE A 93 -9.20 -2.80 4.13
CA ILE A 93 -9.20 -4.26 4.05
C ILE A 93 -7.86 -4.78 3.49
N LEU A 94 -7.35 -4.20 2.40
CA LEU A 94 -6.09 -4.63 1.79
C LEU A 94 -4.90 -4.45 2.75
N PHE A 95 -4.90 -3.37 3.54
CA PHE A 95 -3.91 -3.18 4.59
C PHE A 95 -3.99 -4.28 5.66
N LEU A 96 -5.20 -4.58 6.15
CA LEU A 96 -5.40 -5.64 7.15
C LEU A 96 -5.02 -7.02 6.60
N ILE A 97 -5.39 -7.34 5.36
CA ILE A 97 -4.98 -8.58 4.69
C ILE A 97 -3.45 -8.69 4.68
N THR A 98 -2.75 -7.61 4.33
CA THR A 98 -1.28 -7.60 4.32
C THR A 98 -0.71 -7.93 5.69
N LEU A 99 -1.23 -7.30 6.76
CA LEU A 99 -0.77 -7.57 8.13
C LEU A 99 -1.05 -9.01 8.56
N ILE A 100 -2.24 -9.53 8.25
CA ILE A 100 -2.63 -10.92 8.56
C ILE A 100 -1.70 -11.90 7.80
N SER A 101 -1.42 -11.64 6.53
CA SER A 101 -0.48 -12.45 5.73
C SER A 101 0.91 -12.47 6.35
N LEU A 102 1.44 -11.33 6.82
CA LEU A 102 2.75 -11.30 7.50
C LEU A 102 2.75 -12.13 8.79
N ILE A 103 1.67 -12.10 9.57
CA ILE A 103 1.54 -12.92 10.79
C ILE A 103 1.53 -14.40 10.44
N ILE A 104 0.78 -14.80 9.41
CA ILE A 104 0.70 -16.19 8.95
C ILE A 104 2.06 -16.67 8.46
N ILE A 105 2.76 -15.87 7.63
CA ILE A 105 4.07 -16.24 7.08
C ILE A 105 5.11 -16.36 8.20
N LYS A 106 5.07 -15.52 9.23
CA LYS A 106 5.99 -15.60 10.38
C LYS A 106 5.70 -16.79 11.30
N GLY A 107 4.43 -17.19 11.41
CA GLY A 107 4.00 -18.27 12.30
C GLY A 107 4.20 -19.68 11.75
N ASN A 108 4.44 -19.80 10.44
CA ASN A 108 4.77 -21.05 9.74
C ASN A 108 6.28 -21.28 9.71
#